data_AF-A0A8H4EHM9-F1
#
_entry.id   AF-A0A8H4EHM9-F1
#
_cell.length_a   1.000
_cell.length_b   1.000
_cell.length_c   1.000
_cell.angle_alpha   90.00
_cell.angle_beta   90.00
_cell.angle_gamma   90.00
#
_symmetry.space_group_name_H-M   'P 1'
#
loop_
_entity.id
_entity.type
_entity.pdbx_description
1 polymer ?
#
loop_
_entity_poly.entity_id
_entity_poly.type
_entity_poly.pdbx_seq_one_letter_code
_entity_poly.pdbx_strand_id
1 'polypeptide(L)'
;MHFMFLFNKQQFFITVVQCEDNILQPGFICTSGNSSSSIQTSLSTAITVAYNMIFKTKTTFSGLAVIGLDQINITLQLLEDIYFIPIFLILDTMLIVVLHIGDNTFNGMDLKFHYEDENALDIWKKNKNFS
;
A
#
# COMPACT_ATOMS: atom_id res chain seq x y z
N MET A 1 -7.64 -7.96 -5.72
CA MET A 1 -6.51 -8.68 -5.08
C MET A 1 -7.06 -9.58 -3.98
N HIS A 2 -6.58 -10.83 -3.89
CA HIS A 2 -7.01 -11.79 -2.86
C HIS A 2 -5.79 -12.35 -2.13
N PHE A 3 -5.84 -12.41 -0.79
CA PHE A 3 -4.80 -13.03 0.03
C PHE A 3 -5.37 -14.19 0.82
N MET A 4 -4.60 -15.27 0.97
CA MET A 4 -4.93 -16.36 1.88
C MET A 4 -3.89 -16.40 2.99
N PHE A 5 -4.35 -16.55 4.23
CA PHE A 5 -3.46 -16.79 5.37
C PHE A 5 -4.04 -17.87 6.29
N LEU A 6 -3.16 -18.57 6.98
CA LEU A 6 -3.51 -19.61 7.94
C LEU A 6 -3.28 -19.10 9.35
N PHE A 7 -4.33 -19.08 10.17
CA PHE A 7 -4.22 -18.64 11.55
C PHE A 7 -5.01 -19.59 12.45
N ASN A 8 -4.38 -20.08 13.53
CA ASN A 8 -4.96 -21.11 14.41
C ASN A 8 -5.53 -22.34 13.66
N LYS A 9 -4.80 -22.82 12.65
CA LYS A 9 -5.20 -23.94 11.76
C LYS A 9 -6.50 -23.70 10.98
N GLN A 10 -6.98 -22.46 10.94
CA GLN A 10 -8.12 -22.02 10.14
C GLN A 10 -7.63 -21.17 8.98
N GLN A 11 -8.14 -21.44 7.78
CA GLN A 11 -7.83 -20.64 6.59
C GLN A 11 -8.74 -19.42 6.54
N PHE A 12 -8.13 -18.28 6.26
CA PHE A 12 -8.80 -17.00 6.04
C PHE A 12 -8.44 -16.46 4.67
N PHE A 13 -9.40 -15.78 4.06
CA PHE A 13 -9.26 -15.12 2.77
C PHE A 13 -9.58 -13.63 2.92
N ILE A 14 -8.68 -12.79 2.46
CA ILE A 14 -8.90 -11.35 2.34
C ILE A 14 -9.25 -11.04 0.90
N THR A 15 -10.34 -10.32 0.72
CA THR A 15 -10.72 -9.72 -0.55
C THR A 15 -10.64 -8.21 -0.40
N VAL A 16 -9.85 -7.58 -1.28
CA VAL A 16 -9.85 -6.12 -1.43
C VAL A 16 -10.92 -5.73 -2.44
N VAL A 17 -11.87 -4.92 -2.01
CA VAL A 17 -12.99 -4.40 -2.80
C VAL A 17 -12.92 -2.87 -2.88
N GLN A 18 -13.67 -2.27 -3.79
CA GLN A 18 -13.88 -0.82 -3.78
C GLN A 18 -14.85 -0.47 -2.63
N CYS A 19 -14.53 0.53 -1.83
CA CYS A 19 -15.46 1.03 -0.81
C CYS A 19 -16.54 1.87 -1.50
N GLU A 20 -17.81 1.57 -1.22
CA GLU A 20 -18.95 2.28 -1.81
C GLU A 20 -18.98 3.76 -1.39
N ASP A 21 -18.59 4.04 -0.15
CA ASP A 21 -18.61 5.40 0.41
C ASP A 21 -17.41 6.26 -0.02
N ASN A 22 -16.31 5.62 -0.45
CA ASN A 22 -15.10 6.32 -0.85
C ASN A 22 -14.30 5.53 -1.90
N ILE A 23 -14.40 5.94 -3.16
CA ILE A 23 -13.69 5.31 -4.28
C ILE A 23 -12.16 5.38 -4.17
N LEU A 24 -11.62 6.31 -3.37
CA LEU A 24 -10.19 6.46 -3.14
C LEU A 24 -9.67 5.57 -2.01
N GLN A 25 -10.57 4.92 -1.26
CA GLN A 25 -10.22 4.05 -0.15
C GLN A 25 -10.60 2.60 -0.46
N PRO A 26 -9.67 1.64 -0.31
CA PRO A 26 -10.02 0.23 -0.42
C PRO A 26 -10.91 -0.21 0.73
N GLY A 27 -11.89 -1.05 0.42
CA GLY A 27 -12.63 -1.86 1.38
C GLY A 27 -11.99 -3.24 1.53
N PHE A 28 -12.11 -3.82 2.71
CA PHE A 28 -11.56 -5.13 3.05
C PHE A 28 -12.66 -6.06 3.56
N ILE A 29 -12.72 -7.25 3.00
CA ILE A 29 -13.57 -8.35 3.47
C ILE A 29 -12.67 -9.49 3.91
N CYS A 30 -12.91 -10.06 5.08
CA CYS A 30 -12.25 -11.27 5.54
C CYS A 30 -13.26 -12.41 5.65
N THR A 31 -13.02 -13.51 4.94
CA THR A 31 -13.87 -14.70 4.95
C THR A 31 -13.11 -15.91 5.47
N SER A 32 -13.82 -16.84 6.10
CA SER A 32 -13.28 -18.13 6.51
C SER A 32 -14.43 -19.13 6.66
N GLY A 33 -14.43 -20.17 5.83
CA GLY A 33 -15.57 -21.08 5.71
C GLY A 33 -16.85 -20.31 5.36
N ASN A 34 -17.89 -20.46 6.19
CA ASN A 34 -19.18 -19.78 6.01
C ASN A 34 -19.27 -18.42 6.72
N SER A 35 -18.20 -17.97 7.38
CA SER A 35 -18.17 -16.68 8.08
C SER A 35 -17.52 -15.61 7.21
N SER A 36 -18.07 -14.40 7.22
CA SER A 36 -17.54 -13.24 6.51
C SER A 36 -17.68 -12.01 7.38
N SER A 37 -16.67 -11.14 7.38
CA SER A 37 -16.87 -9.76 7.81
C SER A 37 -17.77 -9.05 6.80
N SER A 38 -18.44 -7.97 7.22
CA SER A 38 -18.89 -6.95 6.28
C SER A 38 -17.67 -6.23 5.67
N ILE A 39 -17.89 -5.36 4.69
CA ILE A 39 -16.84 -4.47 4.17
C ILE A 39 -16.34 -3.59 5.32
N GLN A 40 -15.04 -3.60 5.55
CA GLN A 40 -14.36 -2.78 6.54
C GLN A 40 -13.38 -1.83 5.86
N THR A 41 -13.12 -0.68 6.47
CA THR A 41 -12.18 0.33 5.97
C THR A 41 -10.71 0.02 6.30
N SER A 42 -10.46 -1.01 7.12
CA SER A 42 -9.11 -1.47 7.45
C SER A 42 -9.01 -2.99 7.47
N LEU A 43 -7.84 -3.50 7.06
CA LEU A 43 -7.51 -4.91 7.10
C LEU A 43 -7.56 -5.48 8.53
N SER A 44 -7.03 -4.73 9.50
CA SER A 44 -7.05 -5.07 10.93
C SER A 44 -8.45 -5.35 11.43
N THR A 45 -9.41 -4.49 11.08
CA THR A 45 -10.80 -4.62 11.48
C THR A 45 -11.45 -5.81 10.80
N ALA A 46 -11.24 -6.01 9.49
CA ALA A 46 -11.79 -7.16 8.76
C ALA A 46 -11.36 -8.49 9.39
N ILE A 47 -10.06 -8.66 9.65
CA ILE A 47 -9.50 -9.85 10.29
C ILE A 47 -10.06 -10.03 11.69
N THR A 48 -10.06 -8.98 12.50
CA THR A 48 -10.55 -9.00 13.88
C THR A 48 -12.02 -9.44 13.96
N VAL A 49 -12.86 -8.88 13.08
CA VAL A 49 -14.29 -9.22 13.03
C VAL A 49 -14.48 -10.68 12.63
N ALA A 50 -13.87 -11.13 11.54
CA ALA A 50 -14.00 -12.51 11.07
C ALA A 50 -13.48 -13.53 12.09
N TYR A 51 -12.33 -13.25 12.71
CA TYR A 51 -11.75 -14.12 13.72
C TYR A 51 -12.65 -14.23 14.97
N ASN A 52 -13.14 -13.10 15.49
CA ASN A 52 -14.02 -13.10 16.66
C ASN A 52 -15.38 -13.74 16.38
N MET A 53 -15.89 -13.67 15.14
CA MET A 53 -17.11 -14.39 14.75
C MET A 53 -16.95 -15.91 14.85
N ILE A 54 -15.79 -16.45 14.48
CA ILE A 54 -15.53 -17.89 14.45
C ILE A 54 -15.15 -18.41 15.84
N PHE A 55 -14.16 -17.78 16.47
CA PHE A 55 -13.58 -18.26 17.73
C PHE A 55 -14.28 -17.70 18.98
N LYS A 56 -15.28 -16.82 18.79
CA LYS A 56 -16.05 -16.18 19.87
C LYS A 56 -15.17 -15.51 20.94
N THR A 57 -14.08 -14.89 20.49
CA THR A 57 -13.15 -14.15 21.35
C THR A 57 -13.35 -12.63 21.25
N LYS A 58 -12.56 -11.85 21.99
CA LYS A 58 -12.45 -10.38 21.87
C LYS A 58 -11.03 -9.96 21.44
N THR A 59 -10.36 -10.82 20.68
CA THR A 59 -8.98 -10.61 20.26
C THR A 59 -8.95 -9.50 19.21
N THR A 60 -7.97 -8.60 19.29
CA THR A 60 -7.71 -7.58 18.27
C THR A 60 -6.42 -7.90 17.55
N PHE A 61 -6.37 -7.63 16.25
CA PHE A 61 -5.22 -7.92 15.42
C PHE A 61 -4.70 -6.66 14.73
N SER A 62 -3.38 -6.56 14.63
CA SER A 62 -2.73 -5.68 13.67
C SER A 62 -2.76 -6.37 12.30
N GLY A 63 -3.52 -5.83 11.36
CA GLY A 63 -3.78 -6.46 10.07
C GLY A 63 -2.50 -6.78 9.30
N LEU A 64 -1.52 -5.87 9.31
CA LEU A 64 -0.22 -6.05 8.67
C LEU A 64 0.59 -7.20 9.28
N ALA A 65 0.62 -7.29 10.62
CA ALA A 65 1.35 -8.35 11.31
C ALA A 65 0.72 -9.73 11.07
N VAL A 66 -0.61 -9.81 10.98
CA VAL A 66 -1.30 -11.09 10.73
C VAL A 66 -1.03 -11.64 9.34
N ILE A 67 -0.87 -10.78 8.34
CA ILE A 67 -0.54 -11.20 6.97
C ILE A 67 0.98 -11.33 6.73
N GLY A 68 1.80 -11.19 7.76
CA GLY A 68 3.25 -11.33 7.66
C GLY A 68 3.95 -10.17 6.96
N LEU A 69 3.28 -9.02 6.77
CA LEU A 69 3.86 -7.81 6.18
C LEU A 69 4.80 -7.05 7.14
N ASP A 70 4.95 -7.54 8.37
CA ASP A 70 5.99 -7.12 9.30
C ASP A 70 7.34 -7.78 8.97
N GLN A 71 7.36 -8.83 8.15
CA GLN A 71 8.58 -9.48 7.70
C GLN A 71 9.05 -8.89 6.37
N ILE A 72 10.21 -8.22 6.40
CA ILE A 72 10.86 -7.63 5.22
C ILE A 72 10.87 -8.56 4.01
N ASN A 73 11.11 -9.86 4.21
CA ASN A 73 11.21 -10.81 3.11
C ASN A 73 9.86 -11.05 2.39
N ILE A 74 8.76 -11.05 3.13
CA ILE A 74 7.39 -11.22 2.59
C ILE A 74 6.94 -9.91 1.92
N THR A 75 7.28 -8.78 2.55
CA THR A 75 7.04 -7.45 1.97
C THR A 75 7.78 -7.30 0.65
N LEU A 76 9.05 -7.70 0.54
CA LEU A 76 9.80 -7.66 -0.71
C LEU A 76 9.20 -8.55 -1.82
N GLN A 77 8.73 -9.76 -1.49
CA GLN A 77 8.07 -10.64 -2.47
C GLN A 77 6.74 -10.05 -2.96
N LEU A 78 5.96 -9.41 -2.09
CA LEU A 78 4.75 -8.72 -2.49
C LEU A 78 5.03 -7.47 -3.34
N LEU A 79 6.18 -6.81 -3.12
CA LEU A 79 6.63 -5.68 -3.92
C LEU A 79 7.12 -6.11 -5.31
N GLU A 80 7.65 -7.33 -5.48
CA GLU A 80 8.05 -7.87 -6.80
C GLU A 80 6.86 -8.07 -7.76
N ASP A 81 5.69 -8.46 -7.23
CA ASP A 81 4.46 -8.66 -8.03
C ASP A 81 3.65 -7.36 -8.24
N ILE A 82 4.10 -6.24 -7.67
CA ILE A 82 3.48 -4.94 -7.84
C ILE A 82 4.32 -4.15 -8.85
N TYR A 83 3.74 -3.83 -10.01
CA TYR A 83 4.38 -3.03 -11.06
C TYR A 83 4.83 -1.62 -10.64
N PHE A 84 4.44 -1.18 -9.45
CA PHE A 84 4.52 0.21 -9.03
C PHE A 84 4.32 0.43 -7.52
N ILE A 85 5.28 1.06 -6.86
CA ILE A 85 5.18 1.45 -5.46
C ILE A 85 5.27 2.97 -5.39
N PRO A 86 4.19 3.69 -5.07
CA PRO A 86 4.28 5.13 -4.90
C PRO A 86 5.12 5.45 -3.67
N ILE A 87 6.24 6.16 -3.87
CA ILE A 87 7.08 6.66 -2.79
C ILE A 87 6.69 8.11 -2.52
N PHE A 88 6.31 8.40 -1.29
CA PHE A 88 5.96 9.74 -0.83
C PHE A 88 7.14 10.33 -0.06
N LEU A 89 7.65 11.48 -0.49
CA LEU A 89 8.70 12.22 0.18
C LEU A 89 8.15 13.58 0.59
N ILE A 90 8.28 13.93 1.87
CA ILE A 90 7.89 15.25 2.39
C ILE A 90 9.18 16.05 2.63
N LEU A 91 9.31 17.19 1.95
CA LEU A 91 10.41 18.14 2.10
C LEU A 91 9.83 19.49 2.50
N ASP A 92 10.02 19.86 3.76
CA ASP A 92 9.39 21.04 4.39
C ASP A 92 7.87 21.08 4.16
N THR A 93 7.39 21.92 3.24
CA THR A 93 5.97 22.05 2.90
C THR A 93 5.57 21.35 1.59
N MET A 94 6.50 20.65 0.93
CA MET A 94 6.31 20.02 -0.37
C MET A 94 6.14 18.51 -0.26
N LEU A 95 5.11 17.97 -0.92
CA LEU A 95 4.90 16.53 -1.10
C LEU A 95 5.36 16.12 -2.50
N ILE A 96 6.38 15.27 -2.57
CA ILE A 96 6.84 14.65 -3.80
C ILE A 96 6.30 13.22 -3.85
N VAL A 97 5.62 12.88 -4.94
CA VAL A 97 5.10 11.52 -5.17
C VAL A 97 5.88 10.90 -6.33
N VAL A 98 6.75 9.95 -6.02
CA VAL A 98 7.47 9.17 -7.04
C VAL A 98 6.61 7.98 -7.38
N LEU A 99 6.07 8.03 -8.59
CA LEU A 99 5.19 7.02 -9.13
C LEU A 99 6.05 5.88 -9.72
N HIS A 100 6.93 6.16 -10.67
CA HIS A 100 7.76 5.15 -11.33
C HIS A 100 9.21 5.60 -11.40
N ILE A 101 10.15 4.66 -11.19
CA ILE A 101 11.58 4.85 -11.39
C ILE A 101 11.97 3.93 -12.55
N GLY A 102 12.36 4.51 -13.69
CA GLY A 102 12.86 3.73 -14.83
C GLY A 102 14.25 3.14 -14.54
N ASP A 103 14.50 1.93 -15.03
CA ASP A 103 15.83 1.29 -15.01
C ASP A 103 16.64 1.73 -16.25
N ASN A 104 17.94 1.90 -16.10
CA ASN A 104 18.84 2.32 -17.18
C ASN A 104 19.95 1.32 -17.39
N THR A 105 19.63 0.35 -18.24
CA THR A 105 20.59 -0.48 -18.96
C THR A 105 21.10 0.20 -20.25
N PHE A 106 21.04 1.53 -20.35
CA PHE A 106 21.65 2.30 -21.45
C PHE A 106 22.48 3.47 -20.87
N ASN A 107 23.81 3.29 -20.84
CA ASN A 107 24.95 4.17 -20.52
C ASN A 107 24.80 5.71 -20.29
N GLY A 108 23.81 6.18 -19.55
CA GLY A 108 23.71 7.58 -19.15
C GLY A 108 22.36 7.86 -18.51
N MET A 109 22.33 7.89 -17.18
CA MET A 109 21.11 8.18 -16.41
C MET A 109 21.01 9.70 -16.25
N ASP A 110 20.04 10.31 -16.92
CA ASP A 110 19.70 11.72 -16.75
C ASP A 110 18.28 11.79 -16.16
N LEU A 111 18.18 12.15 -14.87
CA LEU A 111 16.91 12.34 -14.17
C LEU A 111 16.32 13.70 -14.55
N LYS A 112 15.35 13.72 -15.47
CA LYS A 112 14.69 14.96 -15.91
C LYS A 112 13.34 15.14 -15.23
N PHE A 113 13.34 15.99 -14.20
CA PHE A 113 12.11 16.50 -13.61
C PHE A 113 11.58 17.65 -14.48
N HIS A 114 10.28 17.66 -14.77
CA HIS A 114 9.61 18.76 -15.47
C HIS A 114 8.56 19.39 -14.54
N TYR A 115 8.47 20.71 -14.57
CA TYR A 115 7.44 21.51 -13.89
C TYR A 115 6.88 22.47 -14.93
N GLU A 116 5.58 22.41 -15.20
CA GLU A 116 4.92 23.21 -16.25
C GLU A 116 5.65 23.13 -17.60
N ASP A 117 6.03 21.90 -17.99
CA ASP A 117 6.79 21.58 -19.22
C ASP A 117 8.22 22.15 -19.30
N GLU A 118 8.69 22.88 -18.29
CA GLU A 118 10.09 23.32 -18.16
C GLU A 118 10.92 22.36 -17.29
N ASN A 119 12.20 22.20 -17.61
CA ASN A 119 13.11 21.38 -16.79
C ASN A 119 13.26 22.01 -15.39
N ALA A 120 12.95 21.25 -14.34
CA ALA A 120 12.94 21.76 -12.98
C ALA A 120 14.34 22.21 -12.49
N LEU A 121 15.43 21.66 -13.03
CA LEU A 121 16.78 22.11 -12.72
C LEU A 121 17.04 23.52 -13.27
N ASP A 122 16.48 23.84 -14.44
CA ASP A 122 16.63 25.15 -15.07
C ASP A 122 15.78 26.20 -14.33
N ILE A 123 14.57 25.83 -13.88
CA ILE A 123 13.75 26.66 -12.99
C ILE A 123 14.49 26.94 -11.67
N TRP A 124 15.08 25.91 -11.05
CA TRP A 124 15.79 26.06 -9.79
C TRP A 124 17.02 26.99 -9.91
N LYS A 125 17.77 26.88 -11.02
CA LYS A 125 18.90 27.78 -11.30
C LYS A 125 18.44 29.23 -11.52
N LYS A 126 17.32 29.43 -12.22
CA LYS A 126 16.75 30.76 -12.50
C LYS A 126 16.31 31.49 -11.22
N ASN A 127 15.77 30.74 -10.25
CA ASN A 127 15.30 31.30 -8.98
C ASN A 127 16.41 31.53 -7.93
N LYS A 128 17.65 31.12 -8.21
CA LYS A 128 18.81 31.39 -7.34
C LYS A 128 19.42 32.79 -7.49
N ASN A 129 18.92 33.63 -8.40
CA ASN A 129 19.41 35.00 -8.59
C ASN A 129 18.79 36.04 -7.64
N PHE A 130 18.18 35.62 -6.52
CA PHE A 130 17.91 36.52 -5.40
C PHE A 130 19.01 36.38 -4.35
N SER A 131 20.11 37.11 -4.57
CA SER A 131 21.11 37.50 -3.58
C SER A 131 21.61 38.88 -3.94
#